data_AF-A0A1E7IYX3-F1
#
_entry.id   AF-A0A1E7IYX3-F1
#
_cell.length_a   1.000
_cell.length_b   1.000
_cell.length_c   1.000
_cell.angle_alpha   90.00
_cell.angle_beta   90.00
_cell.angle_gamma   90.00
#
_symmetry.space_group_name_H-M   'P 1'
#
loop_
_entity.id
_entity.type
_entity.pdbx_description
1 polymer ?
#
loop_
_entity_poly.entity_id
_entity_poly.type
_entity_poly.pdbx_seq_one_letter_code
_entity_poly.pdbx_strand_id
1 'polypeptide(L)'
;MTLFSFAFIFVGSICFSLGLFHLLIFFRRRDLKVDLVFSCMAFAIAFSSYLEIYSFKTGSLPEYVFLLKGTLAVQCVLWICFAWFVYYYTRSKRLWPPVVITILYSLVQVINIFSPGRVLFSEIVELESFAMGAGDILFFANGPANPFRILGDAAWIILLIYTAIACIGFGKRGNPRKAAIFGITIFLCLGLGYLHGTLIDLGIADPPYLGSFLFLPLSLVMSYSLAGDVVKASLLAEEVKEAESRWRNLLENVHLMVIGIDRGKNVFYVNPFFLSTTGYKKSVILSSRKSLAAKLLSCLNAACLLSPNPVSSGRYYFLTF
;
A
#
# COMPACT_ATOMS: atom_id res chain seq x y z
N MET A 1 -31.38 17.31 5.08
CA MET A 1 -30.00 16.77 5.24
C MET A 1 -29.10 17.94 5.53
N THR A 2 -28.49 17.97 6.71
CA THR A 2 -27.63 19.05 7.20
C THR A 2 -26.29 19.04 6.47
N LEU A 3 -25.61 20.18 6.31
CA LEU A 3 -24.26 20.25 5.72
C LEU A 3 -23.28 19.31 6.45
N PHE A 4 -23.39 19.24 7.78
CA PHE A 4 -22.59 18.37 8.63
C PHE A 4 -22.74 16.88 8.27
N SER A 5 -23.97 16.36 8.27
CA SER A 5 -24.27 15.00 7.81
C SER A 5 -23.78 14.70 6.40
N PHE A 6 -23.94 15.66 5.48
CA PHE A 6 -23.48 15.48 4.11
C PHE A 6 -21.96 15.33 4.06
N ALA A 7 -21.21 16.13 4.83
CA ALA A 7 -19.76 16.08 4.86
C ALA A 7 -19.22 14.72 5.33
N PHE A 8 -19.79 14.13 6.39
CA PHE A 8 -19.42 12.79 6.86
C PHE A 8 -19.71 11.71 5.81
N ILE A 9 -20.94 11.71 5.26
CA ILE A 9 -21.34 10.73 4.24
C ILE A 9 -20.44 10.84 3.00
N PHE A 10 -20.10 12.07 2.60
CA PHE A 10 -19.24 12.35 1.46
C PHE A 10 -17.81 11.81 1.69
N VAL A 11 -17.21 12.10 2.85
CA VAL A 11 -15.88 11.57 3.22
C VAL A 11 -15.88 10.04 3.26
N GLY A 12 -16.88 9.45 3.92
CA GLY A 12 -17.02 8.00 3.97
C GLY A 12 -17.14 7.36 2.59
N SER A 13 -17.90 7.99 1.68
CA SER A 13 -18.11 7.48 0.31
C SER A 13 -16.86 7.57 -0.56
N ILE A 14 -16.07 8.65 -0.43
CA ILE A 14 -14.76 8.76 -1.10
C ILE A 14 -13.83 7.66 -0.61
N CYS A 15 -13.71 7.48 0.71
CA CYS A 15 -12.84 6.45 1.29
C CYS A 15 -13.29 5.04 0.88
N PHE A 16 -14.59 4.78 0.84
CA PHE A 16 -15.14 3.50 0.36
C PHE A 16 -14.79 3.24 -1.11
N SER A 17 -14.93 4.26 -1.95
CA SER A 17 -14.59 4.18 -3.38
C SER A 17 -13.10 3.92 -3.61
N LEU A 18 -12.23 4.62 -2.85
CA LEU A 18 -10.78 4.35 -2.87
C LEU A 18 -10.47 2.93 -2.40
N GLY A 19 -11.14 2.45 -1.34
CA GLY A 19 -11.02 1.08 -0.85
C GLY A 19 -11.32 0.06 -1.93
N LEU A 20 -12.45 0.20 -2.64
CA LEU A 20 -12.81 -0.66 -3.76
C LEU A 20 -11.77 -0.61 -4.89
N PHE A 21 -11.33 0.58 -5.27
CA PHE A 21 -10.35 0.75 -6.34
C PHE A 21 -9.03 0.01 -6.05
N HIS A 22 -8.47 0.18 -4.85
CA HIS A 22 -7.25 -0.51 -4.44
C HIS A 22 -7.44 -2.02 -4.26
N LEU A 23 -8.62 -2.45 -3.79
CA LEU A 23 -8.94 -3.87 -3.69
C LEU A 23 -8.96 -4.54 -5.08
N LEU A 24 -9.53 -3.86 -6.09
CA LEU A 24 -9.53 -4.34 -7.48
C LEU A 24 -8.12 -4.43 -8.07
N ILE A 25 -7.25 -3.45 -7.78
CA ILE A 25 -5.83 -3.51 -8.16
C ILE A 25 -5.17 -4.73 -7.54
N PHE A 26 -5.39 -4.98 -6.25
CA PHE A 26 -4.82 -6.14 -5.57
C PHE A 26 -5.30 -7.48 -6.15
N PHE A 27 -6.59 -7.61 -6.50
CA PHE A 27 -7.08 -8.83 -7.13
C PHE A 27 -6.45 -9.10 -8.50
N ARG A 28 -6.13 -8.05 -9.26
CA ARG A 28 -5.40 -8.17 -10.54
C ARG A 28 -3.90 -8.41 -10.34
N ARG A 29 -3.32 -7.89 -9.25
CA ARG A 29 -1.89 -7.94 -8.93
C ARG A 29 -1.67 -8.30 -7.46
N ARG A 30 -1.75 -9.61 -7.16
CA ARG A 30 -1.62 -10.14 -5.78
C ARG A 30 -0.23 -9.95 -5.17
N ASP A 31 0.76 -9.55 -5.96
CA ASP A 31 2.09 -9.13 -5.51
C ASP A 31 2.06 -7.81 -4.72
N LEU A 32 1.06 -6.96 -4.99
CA LEU A 32 0.95 -5.62 -4.40
C LEU A 32 0.20 -5.65 -3.06
N LYS A 33 0.80 -6.28 -2.04
CA LYS A 33 0.22 -6.35 -0.68
C LYS A 33 -0.09 -4.97 -0.07
N VAL A 34 0.60 -3.92 -0.50
CA VAL A 34 0.37 -2.54 -0.06
C VAL A 34 -1.05 -2.08 -0.37
N ASP A 35 -1.54 -2.37 -1.58
CA ASP A 35 -2.89 -2.00 -2.02
C ASP A 35 -3.99 -2.73 -1.22
N LEU A 36 -3.77 -3.99 -0.85
CA LEU A 36 -4.69 -4.71 0.02
C LEU A 36 -4.81 -4.02 1.38
N VAL A 37 -3.68 -3.78 2.05
CA VAL A 37 -3.71 -3.19 3.39
C VAL A 37 -4.27 -1.77 3.35
N PHE A 38 -3.95 -1.00 2.32
CA PHE A 38 -4.54 0.33 2.10
C PHE A 38 -6.05 0.26 1.88
N SER A 39 -6.54 -0.73 1.12
CA SER A 39 -7.99 -0.93 0.93
C SER A 39 -8.71 -1.22 2.26
N CYS A 40 -8.13 -2.05 3.13
CA CYS A 40 -8.67 -2.32 4.46
C CYS A 40 -8.74 -1.05 5.31
N MET A 41 -7.71 -0.19 5.25
CA MET A 41 -7.73 1.10 5.94
C MET A 41 -8.86 1.98 5.41
N ALA A 42 -8.97 2.14 4.10
CA ALA A 42 -9.97 3.00 3.48
C ALA A 42 -11.41 2.56 3.82
N PHE A 43 -11.67 1.25 3.85
CA PHE A 43 -12.94 0.71 4.34
C PHE A 43 -13.17 0.97 5.82
N ALA A 44 -12.16 0.78 6.66
CA ALA A 44 -12.29 1.06 8.09
C ALA A 44 -12.67 2.53 8.34
N ILE A 45 -12.08 3.47 7.62
CA ILE A 45 -12.45 4.90 7.75
C ILE A 45 -13.83 5.19 7.22
N ALA A 46 -14.22 4.58 6.10
CA ALA A 46 -15.58 4.72 5.59
C ALA A 46 -16.62 4.27 6.63
N PHE A 47 -16.43 3.08 7.22
CA PHE A 47 -17.31 2.57 8.26
C PHE A 47 -17.26 3.41 9.54
N SER A 48 -16.08 3.85 9.98
CA SER A 48 -15.93 4.76 11.14
C SER A 48 -16.73 6.04 10.92
N SER A 49 -16.60 6.66 9.75
CA SER A 49 -17.30 7.91 9.41
C SER A 49 -18.82 7.75 9.40
N TYR A 50 -19.33 6.61 8.90
CA TYR A 50 -20.76 6.30 8.98
C TYR A 50 -21.22 6.08 10.42
N LEU A 51 -20.48 5.32 11.23
CA LEU A 51 -20.84 5.08 12.64
C LEU A 51 -20.79 6.38 13.48
N GLU A 52 -19.82 7.26 13.22
CA GLU A 52 -19.70 8.57 13.86
C GLU A 52 -20.94 9.45 13.60
N ILE A 53 -21.39 9.57 12.35
CA ILE A 53 -22.57 10.41 12.05
C ILE A 53 -23.85 9.84 12.63
N TYR A 54 -23.99 8.52 12.72
CA TYR A 54 -25.12 7.90 13.44
C TYR A 54 -25.03 8.17 14.95
N SER A 55 -23.82 8.12 15.52
CA SER A 55 -23.59 8.39 16.94
C SER A 55 -24.03 9.81 17.30
N PHE A 56 -23.70 10.82 16.48
CA PHE A 56 -24.07 12.21 16.78
C PHE A 56 -25.58 12.50 16.67
N LYS A 57 -26.35 11.62 16.02
CA LYS A 57 -27.79 11.80 15.79
C LYS A 57 -28.69 11.04 16.74
N THR A 58 -28.16 10.08 17.48
CA THR A 58 -28.97 9.33 18.44
C THR A 58 -29.07 10.09 19.75
N GLY A 59 -30.30 10.29 20.23
CA GLY A 59 -30.58 10.82 21.57
C GLY A 59 -30.65 9.73 22.65
N SER A 60 -30.40 8.47 22.30
CA SER A 60 -30.53 7.32 23.20
C SER A 60 -29.15 6.86 23.69
N LEU A 61 -28.93 6.90 25.01
CA LEU A 61 -27.65 6.52 25.61
C LEU A 61 -27.22 5.07 25.29
N PRO A 62 -28.08 4.05 25.35
CA PRO A 62 -27.70 2.69 24.95
C PRO A 62 -27.26 2.58 23.49
N GLU A 63 -27.95 3.29 22.58
CA GLU A 63 -27.66 3.26 21.16
C GLU A 63 -26.36 4.02 20.82
N TYR A 64 -26.16 5.20 21.41
CA TYR A 64 -24.93 5.98 21.29
C TYR A 64 -23.70 5.15 21.65
N VAL A 65 -23.81 4.39 22.74
CA VAL A 65 -22.72 3.59 23.29
C VAL A 65 -22.41 2.40 22.41
N PHE A 66 -23.43 1.75 21.87
CA PHE A 66 -23.24 0.68 20.90
C PHE A 66 -22.50 1.18 19.65
N LEU A 67 -22.92 2.32 19.11
CA LEU A 67 -22.28 2.93 17.94
C LEU A 67 -20.85 3.36 18.24
N LEU A 68 -20.59 3.98 19.40
CA LEU A 68 -19.24 4.37 19.84
C LEU A 68 -18.32 3.15 19.97
N LYS A 69 -18.80 2.04 20.56
CA LYS A 69 -18.03 0.78 20.63
C LYS A 69 -17.71 0.24 19.23
N GLY A 70 -18.65 0.34 18.30
CA GLY A 70 -18.46 0.00 16.89
C GLY A 70 -17.39 0.87 16.23
N THR A 71 -17.44 2.18 16.41
CA THR A 71 -16.45 3.14 15.91
C THR A 71 -15.05 2.78 16.40
N LEU A 72 -14.89 2.55 17.71
CA LEU A 72 -13.60 2.14 18.29
C LEU A 72 -13.09 0.83 17.73
N ALA A 73 -13.99 -0.14 17.51
CA ALA A 73 -13.61 -1.42 16.96
C ALA A 73 -13.03 -1.30 15.55
N VAL A 74 -13.72 -0.52 14.71
CA VAL A 74 -13.28 -0.25 13.35
C VAL A 74 -11.98 0.56 13.34
N GLN A 75 -11.83 1.53 14.24
CA GLN A 75 -10.59 2.31 14.37
C GLN A 75 -9.40 1.46 14.84
N CYS A 76 -9.59 0.48 15.73
CA CYS A 76 -8.51 -0.45 16.08
C CYS A 76 -8.01 -1.23 14.85
N VAL A 77 -8.93 -1.72 14.02
CA VAL A 77 -8.58 -2.39 12.76
C VAL A 77 -7.83 -1.43 11.83
N LEU A 78 -8.28 -0.18 11.72
CA LEU A 78 -7.58 0.86 10.94
C LEU A 78 -6.11 1.00 11.38
N TRP A 79 -5.85 1.15 12.69
CA TRP A 79 -4.48 1.36 13.19
C TRP A 79 -3.58 0.15 13.01
N ILE A 80 -4.13 -1.06 13.16
CA ILE A 80 -3.43 -2.30 12.83
C ILE A 80 -3.05 -2.30 11.35
N CYS A 81 -4.01 -2.06 10.45
CA CYS A 81 -3.74 -2.00 9.02
C CYS A 81 -2.73 -0.89 8.69
N PHE A 82 -2.80 0.28 9.34
CA PHE A 82 -1.85 1.37 9.13
C PHE A 82 -0.41 0.95 9.47
N ALA A 83 -0.19 0.25 10.59
CA ALA A 83 1.14 -0.25 10.95
C ALA A 83 1.71 -1.19 9.88
N TRP A 84 0.89 -2.12 9.38
CA TRP A 84 1.28 -3.03 8.31
C TRP A 84 1.46 -2.31 6.97
N PHE A 85 0.68 -1.28 6.69
CA PHE A 85 0.83 -0.46 5.50
C PHE A 85 2.18 0.25 5.50
N VAL A 86 2.58 0.86 6.61
CA VAL A 86 3.92 1.46 6.76
C VAL A 86 5.02 0.41 6.53
N TYR A 87 4.87 -0.80 7.06
CA TYR A 87 5.82 -1.90 6.85
C TYR A 87 6.00 -2.26 5.37
N TYR A 88 4.90 -2.50 4.65
CA TYR A 88 4.94 -2.87 3.23
C TYR A 88 5.36 -1.71 2.33
N TYR A 89 4.83 -0.50 2.59
CA TYR A 89 5.11 0.70 1.78
C TYR A 89 6.57 1.12 1.89
N THR A 90 7.11 1.21 3.11
CA THR A 90 8.51 1.58 3.33
C THR A 90 9.50 0.43 3.10
N ARG A 91 9.00 -0.78 2.78
CA ARG A 91 9.79 -2.03 2.66
C ARG A 91 10.72 -2.21 3.86
N SER A 92 10.18 -2.06 5.07
CA SER A 92 10.97 -2.24 6.29
C SER A 92 11.41 -3.69 6.44
N LYS A 93 12.62 -3.93 6.99
CA LYS A 93 13.11 -5.29 7.27
C LYS A 93 12.70 -5.79 8.65
N ARG A 94 12.26 -4.89 9.54
CA ARG A 94 11.93 -5.21 10.93
C ARG A 94 10.44 -5.45 11.06
N LEU A 95 10.07 -6.67 11.46
CA LEU A 95 8.68 -7.09 11.67
C LEU A 95 8.16 -6.80 13.08
N TRP A 96 9.04 -6.57 14.05
CA TRP A 96 8.61 -6.39 15.44
C TRP A 96 7.71 -5.17 15.67
N PRO A 97 7.91 -3.97 15.05
CA PRO A 97 7.05 -2.83 15.34
C PRO A 97 5.57 -3.03 14.96
N PRO A 98 5.21 -3.45 13.72
CA PRO A 98 3.81 -3.68 13.38
C PRO A 98 3.20 -4.83 14.19
N VAL A 99 3.98 -5.84 14.58
CA VAL A 99 3.52 -6.93 15.45
C VAL A 99 3.19 -6.41 16.85
N VAL A 100 4.05 -5.61 17.47
CA VAL A 100 3.79 -4.99 18.78
C VAL A 100 2.54 -4.12 18.73
N ILE A 101 2.40 -3.27 17.69
CA ILE A 101 1.23 -2.43 17.51
C ILE A 101 -0.04 -3.28 17.34
N THR A 102 0.06 -4.38 16.58
CA THR A 102 -1.06 -5.33 16.41
C THR A 102 -1.48 -5.93 17.73
N ILE A 103 -0.53 -6.38 18.56
CA ILE A 103 -0.81 -6.95 19.88
C ILE A 103 -1.48 -5.90 20.78
N LEU A 104 -0.94 -4.68 20.85
CA LEU A 104 -1.50 -3.61 21.68
C LEU A 104 -2.93 -3.26 21.28
N TYR A 105 -3.21 -3.02 19.99
CA TYR A 105 -4.58 -2.73 19.55
C TYR A 105 -5.52 -3.93 19.65
N SER A 106 -5.01 -5.16 19.52
CA SER A 106 -5.81 -6.36 19.80
C SER A 106 -6.21 -6.45 21.27
N LEU A 107 -5.30 -6.10 22.19
CA LEU A 107 -5.61 -6.00 23.62
C LEU A 107 -6.66 -4.92 23.89
N VAL A 108 -6.52 -3.74 23.29
CA VAL A 108 -7.54 -2.67 23.37
C VAL A 108 -8.89 -3.15 22.85
N GLN A 109 -8.91 -3.90 21.74
CA GLN A 109 -10.13 -4.47 21.17
C GLN A 109 -10.81 -5.47 22.11
N VAL A 110 -10.02 -6.36 22.74
CA VAL A 110 -10.52 -7.32 23.73
C VAL A 110 -11.14 -6.57 24.90
N ILE A 111 -10.47 -5.54 25.42
CA ILE A 111 -11.00 -4.69 26.50
C ILE A 111 -12.30 -4.00 26.05
N ASN A 112 -12.39 -3.50 24.82
CA ASN A 112 -13.60 -2.87 24.28
C ASN A 112 -14.83 -3.79 24.26
N ILE A 113 -14.61 -5.07 23.93
CA ILE A 113 -15.67 -6.08 23.85
C ILE A 113 -16.11 -6.50 25.25
N PHE A 114 -15.17 -6.82 26.14
CA PHE A 114 -15.48 -7.43 27.44
C PHE A 114 -15.75 -6.43 28.56
N SER A 115 -15.27 -5.19 28.45
CA SER A 115 -15.47 -4.20 29.51
C SER A 115 -16.90 -3.65 29.49
N PRO A 116 -17.66 -3.77 30.62
CA PRO A 116 -18.95 -3.11 30.79
C PRO A 116 -18.79 -1.59 30.80
N GLY A 117 -17.69 -1.11 31.39
CA GLY A 117 -17.20 0.27 31.35
C GLY A 117 -16.44 0.56 30.06
N ARG A 118 -16.73 1.68 29.42
CA ARG A 118 -16.34 1.94 28.02
C ARG A 118 -14.86 2.32 27.96
N VAL A 119 -14.14 1.99 26.88
CA VAL A 119 -12.68 2.24 26.77
C VAL A 119 -12.32 3.74 26.84
N LEU A 120 -13.23 4.62 26.44
CA LEU A 120 -13.03 6.07 26.56
C LEU A 120 -13.48 6.66 27.89
N PHE A 121 -14.58 6.19 28.48
CA PHE A 121 -15.21 6.81 29.65
C PHE A 121 -15.48 5.78 30.75
N SER A 122 -15.04 6.06 31.98
CA SER A 122 -15.31 5.21 33.15
C SER A 122 -16.79 5.25 33.55
N GLU A 123 -17.43 6.41 33.46
CA GLU A 123 -18.87 6.63 33.59
C GLU A 123 -19.30 7.65 32.52
N ILE A 124 -20.44 7.44 31.83
CA ILE A 124 -21.04 8.50 31.00
C ILE A 124 -22.04 9.21 31.89
N VAL A 125 -21.71 10.45 32.23
CA VAL A 125 -22.44 11.23 33.24
C VAL A 125 -23.73 11.77 32.66
N GLU A 126 -23.75 12.15 31.36
CA GLU A 126 -24.96 12.56 30.64
C GLU A 126 -24.66 12.69 29.12
N LEU A 127 -25.71 12.63 28.29
CA LEU A 127 -25.64 13.04 26.88
C LEU A 127 -25.81 14.56 26.84
N GLU A 128 -24.74 15.28 26.55
CA GLU A 128 -24.82 16.71 26.30
C GLU A 128 -25.25 16.94 24.85
N SER A 129 -26.16 17.90 24.67
CA SER A 129 -26.61 18.32 23.35
C SER A 129 -25.95 19.64 22.97
N PHE A 130 -25.17 19.65 21.90
CA PHE A 130 -24.59 20.87 21.35
C PHE A 130 -25.43 21.35 20.17
N ALA A 131 -26.01 22.54 20.31
CA ALA A 131 -26.73 23.20 19.22
C ALA A 131 -25.73 23.96 18.34
N MET A 132 -25.50 23.45 17.13
CA MET A 132 -24.70 24.15 16.13
C MET A 132 -25.45 25.40 15.67
N GLY A 133 -24.74 26.49 15.34
CA GLY A 133 -25.35 27.77 14.92
C GLY A 133 -26.29 27.72 13.72
N ALA A 134 -26.36 26.58 13.02
CA ALA A 134 -27.30 26.30 11.92
C ALA A 134 -28.61 25.59 12.36
N GLY A 135 -28.85 25.39 13.66
CA GLY A 135 -30.06 24.76 14.21
C GLY A 135 -29.99 23.24 14.41
N ASP A 136 -28.83 22.63 14.17
CA ASP A 136 -28.62 21.19 14.35
C ASP A 136 -28.22 20.87 15.78
N ILE A 137 -28.88 19.88 16.38
CA ILE A 137 -28.54 19.37 17.71
C ILE A 137 -27.70 18.11 17.54
N LEU A 138 -26.48 18.14 18.05
CA LEU A 138 -25.59 16.98 18.09
C LEU A 138 -25.48 16.46 19.53
N PHE A 139 -25.54 15.15 19.69
CA PHE A 139 -25.39 14.52 21.00
C PHE A 139 -23.97 14.01 21.20
N PHE A 140 -23.39 14.31 22.36
CA PHE A 140 -22.07 13.85 22.75
C PHE A 140 -22.10 13.33 24.18
N ALA A 141 -21.32 12.29 24.45
CA ALA A 141 -21.12 11.83 25.81
C ALA A 141 -19.96 12.58 26.46
N ASN A 142 -20.20 13.07 27.67
CA ASN A 142 -19.17 13.63 28.54
C ASN A 142 -18.94 12.69 29.74
N GLY A 143 -17.68 12.50 30.13
CA GLY A 143 -17.32 11.62 31.24
C GLY A 143 -15.83 11.59 31.54
N PRO A 144 -15.42 11.15 32.74
CA PRO A 144 -14.01 10.98 33.08
C PRO A 144 -13.36 9.90 32.21
N ALA A 145 -12.14 10.19 31.73
CA ALA A 145 -11.39 9.27 30.88
C ALA A 145 -11.12 7.93 31.60
N ASN A 146 -11.40 6.82 30.93
CA ASN A 146 -11.11 5.50 31.48
C ASN A 146 -9.58 5.27 31.53
N PRO A 147 -9.01 4.76 32.63
CA PRO A 147 -7.58 4.42 32.73
C PRO A 147 -7.06 3.53 31.58
N PHE A 148 -7.90 2.66 31.00
CA PHE A 148 -7.51 1.81 29.86
C PHE A 148 -7.20 2.59 28.57
N ARG A 149 -7.62 3.85 28.47
CA ARG A 149 -7.31 4.76 27.36
C ARG A 149 -5.80 4.93 27.14
N ILE A 150 -5.02 4.90 28.22
CA ILE A 150 -3.56 5.06 28.16
C ILE A 150 -2.88 4.00 27.28
N LEU A 151 -3.49 2.82 27.16
CA LEU A 151 -2.98 1.74 26.32
C LEU A 151 -3.12 2.07 24.82
N GLY A 152 -4.25 2.68 24.45
CA GLY A 152 -4.49 3.18 23.09
C GLY A 152 -3.57 4.34 22.74
N ASP A 153 -3.45 5.31 23.64
CA ASP A 153 -2.58 6.49 23.47
C ASP A 153 -1.10 6.07 23.34
N ALA A 154 -0.64 5.13 24.17
CA ALA A 154 0.71 4.57 24.08
C ALA A 154 0.94 3.83 22.75
N ALA A 155 -0.02 2.99 22.31
CA ALA A 155 0.06 2.28 21.03
C ALA A 155 0.13 3.26 19.85
N TRP A 156 -0.61 4.36 19.92
CA TRP A 156 -0.62 5.41 18.93
C TRP A 156 0.71 6.18 18.87
N ILE A 157 1.28 6.55 20.03
CA ILE A 157 2.61 7.19 20.10
C ILE A 157 3.68 6.26 19.52
N ILE A 158 3.66 4.97 19.87
CA ILE A 158 4.56 3.97 19.30
C ILE A 158 4.41 3.90 17.78
N LEU A 159 3.18 3.96 17.26
CA LEU A 159 2.91 3.97 15.83
C LEU A 159 3.49 5.21 15.15
N LEU A 160 3.35 6.40 15.73
CA LEU A 160 3.94 7.64 15.21
C LEU A 160 5.47 7.55 15.15
N ILE A 161 6.11 7.13 16.25
CA ILE A 161 7.57 7.01 16.33
C ILE A 161 8.07 6.00 15.30
N TYR A 162 7.41 4.83 15.21
CA TYR A 162 7.73 3.81 14.22
C TYR A 162 7.63 4.38 12.79
N THR A 163 6.55 5.10 12.51
CA THR A 163 6.32 5.71 11.20
C THR A 163 7.40 6.75 10.87
N ALA A 164 7.79 7.59 11.84
CA ALA A 164 8.91 8.53 11.69
C ALA A 164 10.20 7.84 11.24
N ILE A 165 10.58 6.79 11.97
CA ILE A 165 11.81 6.04 11.73
C ILE A 165 11.74 5.34 10.36
N ALA A 166 10.60 4.74 10.03
CA ALA A 166 10.37 4.07 8.75
C ALA A 166 10.46 5.06 7.57
N CYS A 167 9.88 6.25 7.69
CA CYS A 167 9.95 7.32 6.70
C CYS A 167 11.39 7.80 6.48
N ILE A 168 12.14 8.07 7.55
CA ILE A 168 13.55 8.50 7.46
C ILE A 168 14.39 7.42 6.79
N GLY A 169 14.21 6.16 7.19
CA GLY A 169 14.90 5.02 6.58
C GLY A 169 14.52 4.82 5.11
N PHE A 170 13.27 5.10 4.73
CA PHE A 170 12.81 5.04 3.35
C PHE A 170 13.43 6.15 2.49
N GLY A 171 13.52 7.37 3.01
CA GLY A 171 14.16 8.50 2.32
C GLY A 171 15.64 8.25 2.04
N LYS A 172 16.38 7.70 3.01
CA LYS A 172 17.80 7.33 2.86
C LYS A 172 18.06 6.23 1.81
N ARG A 173 17.04 5.47 1.42
CA ARG A 173 17.13 4.37 0.43
C ARG A 173 16.88 4.80 -1.03
N GLY A 174 16.90 6.11 -1.30
CA GLY A 174 16.90 6.64 -2.67
C GLY A 174 15.58 7.29 -3.12
N ASN A 175 14.58 7.42 -2.24
CA ASN A 175 13.30 8.06 -2.57
C ASN A 175 12.98 9.25 -1.63
N PRO A 176 13.86 10.26 -1.48
CA PRO A 176 13.71 11.30 -0.47
C PRO A 176 12.45 12.14 -0.66
N ARG A 177 12.07 12.49 -1.90
CA ARG A 177 10.86 13.27 -2.18
C ARG A 177 9.57 12.52 -1.79
N LYS A 178 9.45 11.25 -2.17
CA LYS A 178 8.30 10.43 -1.80
C LYS A 178 8.24 10.22 -0.28
N ALA A 179 9.37 9.96 0.36
CA ALA A 179 9.45 9.83 1.81
C ALA A 179 9.07 11.12 2.56
N ALA A 180 9.47 12.29 2.04
CA ALA A 180 9.11 13.58 2.63
C ALA A 180 7.61 13.85 2.50
N ILE A 181 7.03 13.71 1.29
CA ILE A 181 5.59 13.88 1.08
C ILE A 181 4.81 12.93 2.00
N PHE A 182 5.16 11.64 1.97
CA PHE A 182 4.55 10.60 2.82
C PHE A 182 4.63 10.96 4.32
N GLY A 183 5.82 11.29 4.81
CA GLY A 183 6.06 11.64 6.20
C GLY A 183 5.30 12.90 6.61
N ILE A 184 5.42 14.00 5.85
CA ILE A 184 4.75 15.27 6.15
C ILE A 184 3.23 15.08 6.20
N THR A 185 2.64 14.41 5.20
CA THR A 185 1.19 14.17 5.18
C THR A 185 0.75 13.34 6.38
N ILE A 186 1.50 12.30 6.75
CA ILE A 186 1.21 11.50 7.94
C ILE A 186 1.27 12.34 9.21
N PHE A 187 2.35 13.08 9.44
CA PHE A 187 2.51 13.88 10.66
C PHE A 187 1.48 15.00 10.76
N LEU A 188 1.16 15.64 9.63
CA LEU A 188 0.15 16.69 9.59
C LEU A 188 -1.25 16.11 9.84
N CYS A 189 -1.64 15.05 9.13
CA CYS A 189 -2.99 14.47 9.27
C CYS A 189 -3.19 13.76 10.61
N LEU A 190 -2.26 12.88 11.00
CA LEU A 190 -2.39 12.07 12.21
C LEU A 190 -2.06 12.88 13.46
N GLY A 191 -0.99 13.66 13.43
CA GLY A 191 -0.60 14.51 14.54
C GLY A 191 -1.68 15.54 14.87
N LEU A 192 -2.22 16.23 13.86
CA LEU A 192 -3.31 17.18 14.07
C LEU A 192 -4.59 16.48 14.52
N GLY A 193 -4.90 15.29 14.00
CA GLY A 193 -6.11 14.56 14.37
C GLY A 193 -6.10 14.07 15.81
N TYR A 194 -4.96 13.56 16.27
CA TYR A 194 -4.81 13.15 17.66
C TYR A 194 -4.79 14.35 18.62
N LEU A 195 -4.09 15.43 18.24
CA LEU A 195 -4.10 16.66 19.01
C LEU A 195 -5.53 17.21 19.15
N HIS A 196 -6.26 17.28 18.05
CA HIS A 196 -7.65 17.74 18.03
C HIS A 196 -8.56 16.86 18.89
N GLY A 197 -8.46 15.52 18.76
CA GLY A 197 -9.21 14.59 19.61
C GLY A 197 -8.92 14.80 21.09
N THR A 198 -7.63 14.85 21.45
CA THR A 198 -7.19 15.07 22.84
C THR A 198 -7.67 16.41 23.40
N LEU A 199 -7.68 17.48 22.60
CA LEU A 199 -8.19 18.79 23.05
C LEU A 199 -9.69 18.76 23.36
N ILE A 200 -10.47 18.01 22.57
CA ILE A 200 -11.90 17.79 22.84
C ILE A 200 -12.07 16.96 24.12
N ASP A 201 -11.30 15.87 24.24
CA ASP A 201 -11.34 14.99 25.40
C ASP A 201 -10.94 15.68 26.71
N LEU A 202 -10.08 16.70 26.65
CA LEU A 202 -9.70 17.54 27.78
C LEU A 202 -10.71 18.67 28.06
N GLY A 203 -11.77 18.80 27.25
CA GLY A 203 -12.77 19.87 27.36
C GLY A 203 -12.25 21.26 26.97
N ILE A 204 -11.12 21.35 26.28
CA ILE A 204 -10.52 22.61 25.82
C ILE A 204 -11.11 23.05 24.47
N ALA A 205 -11.44 22.09 23.61
CA ALA A 205 -12.06 22.32 22.31
C ALA A 205 -13.47 21.75 22.27
N ASP A 206 -14.36 22.41 21.52
CA ASP A 206 -15.72 21.93 21.34
C ASP A 206 -15.76 20.77 20.34
N PRO A 207 -16.62 19.76 20.56
CA PRO A 207 -16.99 18.79 19.54
C PRO A 207 -17.49 19.48 18.26
N PRO A 208 -17.37 18.86 17.07
CA PRO A 208 -17.29 17.42 16.81
C PRO A 208 -15.87 16.88 16.55
N TYR A 209 -15.69 15.57 16.71
CA TYR A 209 -14.44 14.89 16.31
C TYR A 209 -14.26 14.93 14.79
N LEU A 210 -13.18 15.54 14.31
CA LEU A 210 -12.86 15.68 12.88
C LEU A 210 -11.83 14.67 12.36
N GLY A 211 -11.59 13.58 13.10
CA GLY A 211 -10.56 12.57 12.78
C GLY A 211 -10.72 11.96 11.38
N SER A 212 -11.96 11.59 11.01
CA SER A 212 -12.29 11.04 9.69
C SER A 212 -11.91 12.00 8.53
N PHE A 213 -12.04 13.31 8.70
CA PHE A 213 -11.72 14.31 7.67
C PHE A 213 -10.22 14.43 7.45
N LEU A 214 -9.43 14.37 8.52
CA LEU A 214 -7.98 14.50 8.45
C LEU A 214 -7.32 13.32 7.74
N PHE A 215 -8.00 12.17 7.67
CA PHE A 215 -7.51 11.01 6.94
C PHE A 215 -7.74 11.11 5.41
N LEU A 216 -8.65 11.97 4.94
CA LEU A 216 -8.95 12.07 3.51
C LEU A 216 -7.75 12.57 2.68
N PRO A 217 -7.06 13.68 3.05
CA PRO A 217 -5.85 14.12 2.33
C PRO A 217 -4.77 13.04 2.30
N LEU A 218 -4.60 12.31 3.41
CA LEU A 218 -3.68 11.19 3.51
C LEU A 218 -4.03 10.09 2.51
N SER A 219 -5.31 9.70 2.45
CA SER A 219 -5.80 8.68 1.51
C SER A 219 -5.59 9.08 0.06
N LEU A 220 -5.86 10.34 -0.29
CA LEU A 220 -5.69 10.84 -1.65
C LEU A 220 -4.21 10.84 -2.07
N VAL A 221 -3.32 11.32 -1.20
CA VAL A 221 -1.87 11.34 -1.47
C VAL A 221 -1.33 9.92 -1.64
N MET A 222 -1.75 8.98 -0.77
CA MET A 222 -1.35 7.58 -0.91
C MET A 222 -1.89 6.94 -2.17
N SER A 223 -3.18 7.14 -2.45
CA SER A 223 -3.83 6.56 -3.62
C SER A 223 -3.14 7.03 -4.90
N TYR A 224 -2.84 8.33 -5.02
CA TYR A 224 -2.09 8.89 -6.13
C TYR A 224 -0.69 8.28 -6.25
N SER A 225 0.05 8.19 -5.13
CA SER A 225 1.39 7.60 -5.12
C SER A 225 1.38 6.13 -5.57
N LEU A 226 0.43 5.33 -5.10
CA LEU A 226 0.33 3.90 -5.41
C LEU A 226 -0.12 3.70 -6.85
N ALA A 227 -1.13 4.42 -7.32
CA ALA A 227 -1.57 4.38 -8.71
C ALA A 227 -0.43 4.75 -9.67
N GLY A 228 0.36 5.78 -9.34
CA GLY A 228 1.54 6.15 -10.13
C GLY A 228 2.59 5.03 -10.22
N ASP A 229 2.80 4.28 -9.13
CA ASP A 229 3.74 3.14 -9.13
C ASP A 229 3.21 1.96 -9.95
N VAL A 230 1.90 1.71 -9.95
CA VAL A 230 1.26 0.70 -10.80
C VAL A 230 1.38 1.06 -12.28
N VAL A 231 1.07 2.30 -12.64
CA VAL A 231 1.16 2.80 -14.02
C VAL A 231 2.61 2.73 -14.52
N LYS A 232 3.57 3.21 -13.72
CA LYS A 232 4.99 3.17 -14.09
C LYS A 232 5.48 1.73 -14.30
N ALA A 233 5.05 0.79 -13.46
CA ALA A 233 5.38 -0.62 -13.64
C ALA A 233 4.81 -1.20 -14.95
N SER A 234 3.59 -0.80 -15.33
CA SER A 234 2.97 -1.23 -16.60
C SER A 234 3.73 -0.68 -17.80
N LEU A 235 4.09 0.61 -17.79
CA LEU A 235 4.85 1.24 -18.87
C LEU A 235 6.24 0.60 -19.05
N LEU A 236 6.93 0.33 -17.94
CA LEU A 236 8.23 -0.36 -17.99
C LEU A 236 8.10 -1.79 -18.53
N ALA A 237 7.04 -2.51 -18.20
CA ALA A 237 6.80 -3.86 -18.74
C ALA A 237 6.51 -3.82 -20.26
N GLU A 238 5.79 -2.81 -20.72
CA GLU A 238 5.51 -2.59 -22.14
C GLU A 238 6.77 -2.20 -22.93
N GLU A 239 7.57 -1.27 -22.41
CA GLU A 239 8.84 -0.86 -23.00
C GLU A 239 9.82 -2.05 -23.13
N VAL A 240 9.90 -2.90 -22.11
CA VAL A 240 10.70 -4.14 -22.15
C VAL A 240 10.18 -5.08 -23.24
N LYS A 241 8.86 -5.26 -23.34
CA LYS A 241 8.24 -6.12 -24.36
C LYS A 241 8.49 -5.61 -25.78
N GLU A 242 8.40 -4.31 -26.00
CA GLU A 242 8.70 -3.68 -27.29
C GLU A 242 10.19 -3.79 -27.66
N ALA A 243 11.08 -3.56 -26.70
CA ALA A 243 12.52 -3.72 -26.90
C ALA A 243 12.89 -5.16 -27.25
N GLU A 244 12.28 -6.16 -26.58
CA GLU A 244 12.47 -7.57 -26.90
C GLU A 244 11.95 -7.94 -28.29
N SER A 245 10.76 -7.43 -28.67
CA SER A 245 10.18 -7.63 -30.00
C SER A 245 11.08 -7.03 -31.09
N ARG A 246 11.54 -5.79 -30.90
CA ARG A 246 12.46 -5.10 -31.81
C ARG A 246 13.77 -5.87 -31.96
N TRP A 247 14.37 -6.30 -30.86
CA TRP A 247 15.60 -7.10 -30.86
C TRP A 247 15.41 -8.43 -31.61
N ARG A 248 14.33 -9.16 -31.34
CA ARG A 248 14.02 -10.41 -32.05
C ARG A 248 13.85 -10.19 -33.55
N ASN A 249 13.10 -9.16 -33.96
CA ASN A 249 12.94 -8.81 -35.37
C ASN A 249 14.27 -8.47 -36.05
N LEU A 250 15.17 -7.77 -35.36
CA LEU A 250 16.52 -7.50 -35.88
C LEU A 250 17.31 -8.80 -36.08
N LEU A 251 17.29 -9.71 -35.10
CA LEU A 251 17.99 -10.99 -35.21
C LEU A 251 17.43 -11.87 -36.34
N GLU A 252 16.11 -11.87 -36.54
CA GLU A 252 15.47 -12.69 -37.57
C GLU A 252 15.73 -12.20 -39.00
N ASN A 253 15.90 -10.88 -39.20
CA ASN A 253 16.07 -10.28 -40.53
C ASN A 253 17.51 -9.93 -40.89
N VAL A 254 18.46 -9.99 -39.95
CA VAL A 254 19.86 -9.69 -40.25
C VAL A 254 20.48 -10.80 -41.11
N HIS A 255 21.17 -10.42 -42.19
CA HIS A 255 21.96 -11.32 -43.03
C HIS A 255 23.33 -11.64 -42.40
N LEU A 256 23.33 -11.89 -41.09
CA LEU A 256 24.49 -12.32 -40.33
C LEU A 256 24.11 -13.57 -39.56
N MET A 257 25.06 -14.49 -39.44
CA MET A 257 24.86 -15.74 -38.71
C MET A 257 24.85 -15.45 -37.21
N VAL A 258 23.72 -15.68 -36.53
CA VAL A 258 23.59 -15.47 -35.08
C VAL A 258 23.24 -16.77 -34.38
N ILE A 259 23.99 -17.08 -33.32
CA ILE A 259 23.73 -18.21 -32.41
C ILE A 259 23.62 -17.70 -30.97
N GLY A 260 22.56 -18.09 -30.26
CA GLY A 260 22.40 -17.88 -28.82
C GLY A 260 22.83 -19.12 -28.04
N ILE A 261 23.76 -18.94 -27.10
CA ILE A 261 24.34 -20.00 -26.27
C ILE A 261 24.11 -19.69 -24.78
N ASP A 262 23.59 -20.67 -24.03
CA ASP A 262 23.38 -20.54 -22.58
C ASP A 262 24.65 -20.84 -21.76
N ARG A 263 24.67 -20.54 -20.45
CA ARG A 263 25.79 -20.86 -19.53
C ARG A 263 26.20 -22.35 -19.57
N GLY A 264 25.25 -23.24 -19.86
CA GLY A 264 25.49 -24.67 -20.07
C GLY A 264 26.22 -25.03 -21.37
N LYS A 265 26.57 -24.05 -22.22
CA LYS A 265 27.09 -24.21 -23.59
C LYS A 265 26.13 -24.96 -24.54
N ASN A 266 24.83 -24.84 -24.29
CA ASN A 266 23.79 -25.36 -25.18
C ASN A 266 23.27 -24.23 -26.08
N VAL A 267 22.98 -24.56 -27.33
CA VAL A 267 22.39 -23.61 -28.29
C VAL A 267 20.90 -23.50 -28.03
N PHE A 268 20.42 -22.32 -27.61
CA PHE A 268 19.00 -22.07 -27.37
C PHE A 268 18.34 -21.25 -28.48
N TYR A 269 19.14 -20.63 -29.34
CA TYR A 269 18.64 -19.79 -30.43
C TYR A 269 19.59 -19.84 -31.64
N VAL A 270 19.01 -19.80 -32.84
CA VAL A 270 19.70 -19.59 -34.11
C VAL A 270 18.80 -18.77 -35.02
N ASN A 271 19.36 -17.82 -35.77
CA ASN A 271 18.58 -17.02 -36.71
C ASN A 271 18.31 -17.74 -38.04
N PRO A 272 17.34 -17.28 -38.86
CA PRO A 272 17.03 -17.89 -40.16
C PRO A 272 18.20 -17.89 -41.14
N PHE A 273 19.00 -16.81 -41.18
CA PHE A 273 20.16 -16.71 -42.08
C PHE A 273 21.19 -17.83 -41.81
N PHE A 274 21.45 -18.14 -40.53
CA PHE A 274 22.28 -19.28 -40.16
C PHE A 274 21.75 -20.60 -40.72
N LEU A 275 20.44 -20.83 -40.67
CA LEU A 275 19.84 -22.06 -41.20
C LEU A 275 19.93 -22.12 -42.73
N SER A 276 19.70 -21.02 -43.44
CA SER A 276 19.82 -20.98 -44.91
C SER A 276 21.25 -21.16 -45.39
N THR A 277 22.23 -20.58 -44.70
CA THR A 277 23.65 -20.64 -45.10
C THR A 277 24.29 -21.98 -44.75
N THR A 278 23.93 -22.58 -43.61
CA THR A 278 24.53 -23.85 -43.15
C THR A 278 23.75 -25.09 -43.57
N GLY A 279 22.48 -24.96 -43.97
CA GLY A 279 21.62 -26.06 -44.40
C GLY A 279 21.13 -26.98 -43.26
N TYR A 280 21.50 -26.70 -42.01
CA TYR A 280 21.07 -27.51 -40.87
C TYR A 280 19.60 -27.26 -40.51
N LYS A 281 18.89 -28.32 -40.10
CA LYS A 281 17.53 -28.19 -39.53
C LYS A 281 17.60 -27.64 -38.11
N LYS A 282 16.69 -26.70 -37.80
CA LYS A 282 16.56 -26.05 -36.48
C LYS A 282 16.46 -27.06 -35.32
N SER A 283 15.74 -28.16 -35.50
CA SER A 283 15.55 -29.21 -34.49
C SER A 283 16.85 -29.95 -34.13
N VAL A 284 17.76 -30.13 -35.08
CA VAL A 284 19.04 -30.79 -34.87
C VAL A 284 19.97 -29.89 -34.07
N ILE A 285 19.99 -28.59 -34.39
CA ILE A 285 20.88 -27.63 -33.71
C ILE A 285 20.42 -27.34 -32.28
N LEU A 286 19.12 -27.16 -32.05
CA LEU A 286 18.58 -26.88 -30.71
C LEU A 286 18.69 -28.08 -29.75
N SER A 287 18.79 -29.31 -30.28
CA SER A 287 19.04 -30.52 -29.50
C SER A 287 20.53 -30.87 -29.35
N SER A 288 21.40 -30.16 -30.06
CA SER A 288 22.85 -30.41 -30.05
C SER A 288 23.50 -29.94 -28.75
N ARG A 289 24.12 -30.87 -28.01
CA ARG A 289 24.96 -30.55 -26.85
C ARG A 289 26.35 -30.06 -27.29
N LYS A 290 27.00 -29.30 -26.39
CA LYS A 290 28.42 -28.85 -26.31
C LYS A 290 29.38 -29.03 -27.51
N SER A 291 29.45 -30.19 -28.17
CA SER A 291 30.42 -30.45 -29.25
C SER A 291 30.14 -29.67 -30.54
N LEU A 292 28.87 -29.46 -30.90
CA LEU A 292 28.52 -28.72 -32.12
C LEU A 292 28.74 -27.21 -31.93
N ALA A 293 28.37 -26.67 -30.77
CA ALA A 293 28.60 -25.27 -30.42
C ALA A 293 30.10 -24.93 -30.38
N ALA A 294 30.92 -25.83 -29.81
CA ALA A 294 32.38 -25.67 -29.78
C ALA A 294 33.00 -25.69 -31.19
N LYS A 295 32.56 -26.60 -32.07
CA LYS A 295 32.99 -26.65 -33.48
C LYS A 295 32.61 -25.39 -34.26
N LEU A 296 31.39 -24.89 -34.09
CA LEU A 296 30.91 -23.68 -34.76
C LEU A 296 31.66 -22.43 -34.31
N LEU A 297 31.95 -22.33 -33.00
CA LEU A 297 32.76 -21.24 -32.44
C LEU A 297 34.25 -21.34 -32.81
N SER A 298 34.78 -22.53 -33.12
CA SER A 298 36.19 -22.71 -33.51
C SER A 298 36.45 -22.52 -35.00
N CYS A 299 35.47 -22.77 -35.86
CA CYS A 299 35.62 -22.68 -37.31
C CYS A 299 35.32 -21.27 -37.87
N LEU A 300 34.70 -20.38 -37.09
CA LEU A 300 34.26 -19.06 -37.53
C LEU A 300 34.77 -18.02 -36.54
N ASN A 301 35.27 -16.89 -37.04
CA ASN A 301 35.64 -15.77 -36.17
C ASN A 301 34.36 -15.26 -35.50
N ALA A 302 34.26 -15.47 -34.19
CA ALA A 302 33.07 -15.15 -33.42
C ALA A 302 33.26 -13.82 -32.69
N ALA A 303 32.49 -12.81 -33.06
CA ALA A 303 32.35 -11.57 -32.29
C ALA A 303 31.21 -11.74 -31.27
N CYS A 304 31.54 -11.63 -29.98
CA CYS A 304 30.55 -11.75 -28.89
C CYS A 304 29.84 -10.41 -28.69
N LEU A 305 28.52 -10.36 -28.88
CA LEU A 305 27.70 -9.23 -28.44
C LEU A 305 27.05 -9.57 -27.10
N LEU A 306 27.23 -8.68 -26.13
CA LEU A 306 26.50 -8.77 -24.86
C LEU A 306 25.02 -8.48 -25.13
N SER A 307 24.15 -9.39 -24.66
CA SER A 307 22.70 -9.19 -24.71
C SER A 307 22.34 -7.82 -24.12
N PRO A 308 21.42 -7.04 -24.71
CA PRO A 308 20.92 -5.80 -24.10
C PRO A 308 20.12 -6.07 -22.82
N ASN A 309 19.79 -7.33 -22.50
CA ASN A 309 18.99 -7.69 -21.34
C ASN A 309 19.83 -8.48 -20.31
N PRO A 310 20.08 -7.94 -19.09
CA PRO A 310 20.83 -8.64 -18.04
C PRO A 310 20.08 -9.86 -17.45
N VAL A 311 18.82 -10.08 -17.82
CA VAL A 311 17.98 -11.17 -17.30
C VAL A 311 18.04 -12.44 -18.15
N SER A 312 18.44 -12.35 -19.43
CA SER A 312 18.64 -13.55 -20.27
C SER A 312 19.99 -14.18 -19.96
N SER A 313 20.01 -15.39 -19.38
CA SER A 313 21.23 -16.10 -18.97
C SER A 313 22.16 -16.49 -20.13
N GLY A 314 21.74 -16.33 -21.39
CA GLY A 314 22.49 -16.69 -22.59
C GLY A 314 23.15 -15.51 -23.31
N ARG A 315 24.27 -15.77 -23.99
CA ARG A 315 25.00 -14.82 -24.83
C ARG A 315 24.71 -15.08 -26.31
N TYR A 316 24.59 -14.03 -27.11
CA TYR A 316 24.45 -14.11 -28.55
C TYR A 316 25.81 -13.88 -29.22
N TYR A 317 26.15 -14.72 -30.18
CA TYR A 317 27.40 -14.66 -30.94
C TYR A 317 27.09 -14.40 -32.40
N PHE A 318 27.77 -13.42 -32.99
CA PHE A 318 27.80 -13.21 -34.43
C PHE A 318 28.97 -13.99 -34.99
N LEU A 319 28.71 -14.79 -36.02
CA LEU A 319 29.72 -15.55 -36.72
C LEU A 319 29.98 -14.85 -38.06
N THR A 320 31.21 -14.39 -38.23
CA THR A 320 31.71 -13.85 -39.49
C THR A 320 32.60 -14.90 -40.15
N PHE A 321 32.45 -15.07 -41.46
CA PHE A 321 33.36 -15.87 -42.29
C PHE A 321 34.67 -15.11 -42.52
#